data_AF-R7GPU5-F1
#
_entry.id   AF-R7GPU5-F1
#
_cell.length_a   1.000
_cell.length_b   1.000
_cell.length_c   1.000
_cell.angle_alpha   90.00
_cell.angle_beta   90.00
_cell.angle_gamma   90.00
#
_symmetry.space_group_name_H-M   'P 1'
#
loop_
_entity.id
_entity.type
_entity.pdbx_description
1 polymer ?
#
loop_
_entity_poly.entity_id
_entity_poly.type
_entity_poly.pdbx_seq_one_letter_code
_entity_poly.pdbx_strand_id
1 'polypeptide(L)' 'MNIPSVAITQSAYNKLGKLVDYVLTIPLQEQPLRIGAMSSPCSSLIVVDLLYYGLVKRNKEEYAQKIINTRRIIQEMEK' A
#
# COMPACT_ATOMS: atom_id res chain seq x y z
N MET A 1 9.97 -15.97 16.93
CA MET A 1 8.90 -14.95 16.87
C MET A 1 8.18 -15.11 15.55
N ASN A 2 6.88 -15.36 15.54
CA ASN A 2 6.08 -15.45 14.32
C ASN A 2 5.38 -14.10 14.10
N ILE A 3 6.09 -13.13 13.52
CA ILE A 3 5.55 -11.79 13.25
C ILE A 3 4.84 -11.86 11.89
N PRO A 4 3.53 -11.59 11.81
CA PRO A 4 2.81 -11.60 10.55
C PRO A 4 3.44 -10.62 9.56
N SER A 5 3.68 -11.09 8.35
CA SER A 5 4.40 -10.39 7.30
C SER A 5 3.65 -10.44 5.98
N VAL A 6 3.64 -9.31 5.27
CA VAL A 6 2.94 -9.15 3.99
C VAL A 6 3.91 -8.53 2.99
N ALA A 7 4.05 -9.12 1.81
CA ALA A 7 4.79 -8.54 0.70
C ALA A 7 3.85 -8.07 -0.41
N ILE A 8 4.08 -6.86 -0.93
CA ILE A 8 3.52 -6.39 -2.20
C ILE A 8 4.62 -6.50 -3.24
N THR A 9 4.44 -7.35 -4.25
CA THR A 9 5.50 -7.65 -5.22
C THR A 9 4.94 -8.11 -6.56
N GLN A 10 5.74 -8.13 -7.62
CA GLN A 10 5.28 -8.59 -8.94
C GLN A 10 5.19 -10.12 -9.06
N SER A 11 5.84 -10.87 -8.16
CA SER A 11 5.88 -12.33 -8.26
C SER A 11 5.79 -12.98 -6.88
N ALA A 12 4.86 -13.93 -6.73
CA ALA A 12 4.75 -14.75 -5.53
C ALA A 12 5.92 -15.73 -5.35
N TYR A 13 6.64 -16.06 -6.43
CA TYR A 13 7.66 -17.12 -6.42
C TYR A 13 9.09 -16.61 -6.23
N ASN A 14 9.28 -15.30 -6.00
CA ASN A 14 10.58 -14.72 -5.72
C ASN A 14 11.06 -15.04 -4.28
N LYS A 15 12.31 -14.68 -3.96
CA LYS A 15 12.88 -14.92 -2.61
C LYS A 15 12.05 -14.28 -1.50
N LEU A 16 11.53 -13.07 -1.73
CA LEU A 16 10.71 -12.35 -0.75
C LEU A 16 9.36 -13.04 -0.50
N GLY A 17 8.66 -13.46 -1.57
CA GLY A 17 7.36 -14.11 -1.47
C GLY A 17 7.40 -15.44 -0.70
N LYS A 18 8.55 -16.13 -0.70
CA LYS A 18 8.78 -17.35 0.09
C LYS A 18 9.07 -17.10 1.57
N LEU A 19 9.37 -15.86 1.95
CA LEU A 19 9.77 -15.49 3.32
C LEU A 19 8.63 -14.86 4.12
N VAL A 20 7.51 -14.53 3.49
CA VAL A 20 6.39 -13.83 4.13
C VAL A 20 5.13 -14.70 4.24
N ASP A 21 4.26 -14.38 5.19
CA ASP A 21 3.00 -15.10 5.42
C ASP A 21 1.98 -14.86 4.30
N TYR A 22 1.94 -13.64 3.77
CA TYR A 22 1.00 -13.25 2.71
C TYR A 22 1.71 -12.51 1.58
N VAL A 23 1.35 -12.83 0.33
CA VAL A 23 1.85 -12.13 -0.85
C VAL A 23 0.70 -11.53 -1.65
N LEU A 24 0.75 -10.21 -1.85
CA LEU A 24 -0.14 -9.46 -2.73
C LEU A 24 0.60 -9.18 -4.04
N THR A 25 0.19 -9.85 -5.11
CA THR A 25 0.85 -9.70 -6.40
C THR A 25 0.31 -8.52 -7.19
N ILE A 26 1.20 -7.67 -7.69
CA ILE A 26 0.85 -6.61 -8.67
C ILE A 26 1.08 -7.10 -10.10
N PRO A 27 0.28 -6.64 -11.08
CA PRO A 27 0.47 -7.03 -12.47
C PRO A 27 1.84 -6.58 -12.99
N LEU A 28 2.48 -7.46 -13.78
CA LEU A 28 3.68 -7.11 -14.52
C LEU A 28 3.26 -6.41 -15.82
N GLN A 29 3.28 -5.08 -15.80
CA GLN A 29 3.11 -4.27 -17.01
C GLN A 29 4.49 -3.75 -17.46
N GLU A 30 5.18 -4.57 -18.26
CA GLU A 30 6.40 -4.16 -18.96
C GLU A 30 6.01 -3.38 -20.21
N GLN A 31 6.29 -2.08 -20.20
CA GLN A 31 6.25 -1.28 -21.41
C GLN A 31 7.54 -1.53 -22.21
N PRO A 32 7.50 -1.60 -23.55
CA PRO A 32 8.68 -1.81 -24.39
C PRO A 32 9.79 -0.78 -24.12
N LEU A 33 9.39 0.42 -23.69
CA LEU A 33 10.28 1.48 -23.25
C LEU A 33 10.01 1.76 -21.77
N ARG A 34 10.95 1.36 -20.90
CA ARG A 34 10.86 1.54 -19.45
C ARG A 34 11.23 2.97 -19.03
N ILE A 35 10.44 3.95 -19.45
CA ILE A 35 10.66 5.35 -19.04
C ILE A 35 10.29 5.48 -17.56
N GLY A 36 11.27 5.84 -16.73
CA GLY A 36 11.08 6.22 -15.34
C GLY A 36 10.64 5.12 -14.37
N ALA A 37 10.51 3.86 -14.82
CA ALA A 37 10.10 2.72 -13.99
C ALA A 37 8.80 2.97 -13.18
N MET A 38 7.89 3.79 -13.69
CA MET A 38 6.70 4.25 -12.95
C MET A 38 5.58 3.22 -12.86
N SER A 39 5.57 2.20 -13.73
CA SER A 39 4.51 1.19 -13.73
C SER A 39 4.48 0.40 -12.42
N SER A 40 5.63 -0.03 -11.89
CA SER A 40 5.68 -0.85 -10.67
C SER A 40 5.32 -0.10 -9.39
N PRO A 41 5.76 1.16 -9.14
CA PRO A 41 5.23 1.97 -8.04
C PRO A 41 3.72 2.23 -8.18
N CYS A 42 3.23 2.60 -9.36
CA CYS A 42 1.81 2.88 -9.57
C CYS A 42 0.93 1.67 -9.27
N SER A 43 1.30 0.47 -9.76
CA SER A 43 0.56 -0.75 -9.45
C SER A 43 0.58 -1.09 -7.96
N SER A 44 1.69 -0.80 -7.27
CA SER A 44 1.79 -0.98 -5.80
C SER A 44 0.88 -0.01 -5.05
N LEU A 45 0.81 1.26 -5.47
CA LEU A 45 -0.08 2.26 -4.88
C LEU A 45 -1.56 1.87 -5.02
N ILE A 46 -1.97 1.32 -6.15
CA ILE A 46 -3.34 0.80 -6.34
C ILE A 46 -3.68 -0.27 -5.30
N VAL A 47 -2.75 -1.19 -5.01
CA VAL A 47 -2.97 -2.21 -3.97
C VAL A 47 -3.10 -1.57 -2.59
N VAL A 48 -2.26 -0.58 -2.28
CA VAL A 48 -2.35 0.17 -1.01
C VAL A 48 -3.71 0.88 -0.90
N ASP A 49 -4.20 1.50 -1.97
CA ASP A 49 -5.50 2.17 -1.99
C ASP A 49 -6.65 1.19 -1.77
N LEU A 50 -6.60 -0.01 -2.36
CA LEU A 50 -7.61 -1.05 -2.13
C LEU A 50 -7.61 -1.56 -0.68
N LEU A 51 -6.43 -1.75 -0.10
CA LEU A 51 -6.30 -2.12 1.32
C LEU A 51 -6.87 -1.02 2.22
N TYR A 52 -6.51 0.23 1.95
CA TYR A 52 -7.02 1.39 2.68
C TYR A 52 -8.54 1.52 2.54
N TYR A 53 -9.09 1.37 1.33
CA TYR A 53 -10.52 1.36 1.10
C TYR A 53 -11.23 0.25 1.90
N GLY A 54 -10.63 -0.95 1.95
CA GLY A 54 -11.13 -2.06 2.77
C GLY A 54 -11.21 -1.73 4.26
N LEU A 55 -10.25 -0.96 4.79
CA LEU A 55 -10.27 -0.45 6.16
C LEU A 55 -11.38 0.59 6.36
N VAL A 56 -11.43 1.61 5.51
CA VAL A 56 -12.43 2.70 5.58
C VAL A 56 -13.85 2.16 5.46
N LYS A 57 -14.09 1.19 4.57
CA LYS A 57 -15.40 0.57 4.36
C LYS A 57 -15.92 -0.13 5.63
N ARG A 58 -15.04 -0.62 6.51
CA ARG A 58 -15.41 -1.29 7.76
C ARG A 58 -15.76 -0.32 8.89
N ASN A 59 -15.11 0.84 8.97
CA ASN A 59 -15.37 1.82 10.02
C ASN A 59 -15.14 3.28 9.55
N LYS A 60 -16.06 3.81 8.74
CA LYS A 60 -15.88 5.09 8.05
C LYS A 60 -15.63 6.27 9.01
N GLU A 61 -16.35 6.34 10.12
CA GLU A 61 -16.28 7.46 11.08
C GLU A 61 -14.93 7.53 11.77
N GLU A 62 -14.41 6.39 12.24
CA GLU A 62 -13.10 6.31 12.88
C GLU A 62 -11.97 6.80 11.94
N TYR A 63 -11.97 6.31 10.70
CA TYR A 63 -10.93 6.69 9.74
C TYR A 63 -11.09 8.15 9.28
N ALA A 64 -12.30 8.68 9.16
CA ALA A 64 -12.52 10.10 8.90
C ALA A 64 -11.95 10.97 10.04
N GLN A 65 -12.17 10.58 11.29
CA GLN A 65 -11.62 11.30 12.44
C GLN A 65 -10.09 11.27 12.46
N LYS A 66 -9.46 10.15 12.07
CA LYS A 66 -8.00 10.06 11.93
C LYS A 66 -7.46 11.09 10.92
N ILE A 67 -8.11 11.26 9.78
CA ILE A 67 -7.72 12.26 8.76
C ILE A 67 -7.87 13.69 9.29
N ILE A 68 -8.97 13.99 9.99
CA ILE A 68 -9.19 15.31 10.60
C ILE A 68 -8.10 15.60 11.63
N ASN A 69 -7.78 14.61 12.47
CA ASN A 69 -6.78 14.76 13.53
C ASN A 69 -5.38 15.01 12.97
N THR A 70 -4.97 14.28 11.93
CA THR A 70 -3.65 14.51 11.31
C THR A 70 -3.56 15.88 10.65
N ARG A 71 -4.66 16.35 10.02
CA ARG A 71 -4.70 17.71 9.46
C ARG A 71 -4.60 18.79 10.54
N ARG A 72 -5.29 18.62 11.68
CA ARG A 72 -5.23 19.54 12.82
C ARG A 72 -3.80 19.68 13.37
N ILE A 73 -3.07 18.57 13.52
CA ILE A 73 -1.69 18.58 14.01
C ILE A 73 -0.79 19.44 13.11
N ILE A 74 -0.90 19.29 11.79
CA ILE A 74 -0.12 20.10 10.83
C ILE A 74 -0.43 21.59 11.01
N GLN A 75 -1.71 21.96 11.13
CA GLN A 75 -2.13 23.35 11.33
C GLN A 75 -1.64 23.96 12.66
N GLU A 76 -1.51 23.14 13.70
CA GLU A 76 -0.96 23.57 14.99
C GLU A 76 0.55 23.77 14.93
N MET A 77 1.27 23.02 14.09
CA MET A 77 2.72 23.16 13.89
C MET A 77 3.11 24.34 13.00
N GLU A 78 2.20 24.78 12.11
CA GLU A 78 2.41 25.93 11.22
C GLU A 78 2.08 27.29 11.87
N LYS A 79 1.59 27.29 13.11
CA LYS A 79 1.33 28.49 13.94
C LYS A 79 2.52 28.87 14.80
#